data_AF-A0A959RCH2-F1
#
_entry.id   AF-A0A959RCH2-F1
#
_cell.length_a   1.000
_cell.length_b   1.000
_cell.length_c   1.000
_cell.angle_alpha   90.00
_cell.angle_beta   90.00
_cell.angle_gamma   90.00
#
_symmetry.space_group_name_H-M   'P 1'
#
loop_
_entity.id
_entity.type
_entity.pdbx_description
1 polymer ?
#
loop_
_entity_poly.entity_id
_entity_poly.type
_entity_poly.pdbx_seq_one_letter_code
_entity_poly.pdbx_strand_id
1 'polypeptide(L)'
;MNSKFKDEIEKNVIIVKKIIKDALYKKKKSGIGDTLLTEMIIMSGYLSHFLEDGRKISKSEHNHIMKMMSRLEEIKKETDRV
;
A
#
# COMPACT_ATOMS: atom_id res chain seq x y z
N MET A 1 -12.07 11.80 8.88
CA MET A 1 -12.23 10.66 7.95
C MET A 1 -13.29 9.70 8.50
N ASN A 2 -14.12 9.07 7.67
CA ASN A 2 -15.08 8.05 8.14
C ASN A 2 -14.30 6.87 8.74
N SER A 3 -14.66 6.39 9.94
CA SER A 3 -13.89 5.37 10.67
C SER A 3 -13.68 4.10 9.84
N LYS A 4 -14.71 3.66 9.11
CA LYS A 4 -14.62 2.47 8.26
C LYS A 4 -13.58 2.61 7.13
N PHE A 5 -13.50 3.79 6.51
CA PHE A 5 -12.54 4.05 5.42
C PHE A 5 -11.11 4.10 5.96
N LYS A 6 -10.91 4.67 7.16
CA LYS A 6 -9.61 4.67 7.84
C LYS A 6 -9.12 3.24 8.09
N ASP A 7 -9.99 2.39 8.64
CA ASP A 7 -9.66 1.01 8.96
C ASP A 7 -9.29 0.19 7.71
N GLU A 8 -9.95 0.47 6.57
CA GLU A 8 -9.63 -0.16 5.28
C GLU A 8 -8.25 0.24 4.77
N ILE A 9 -7.88 1.52 4.85
CA ILE A 9 -6.54 1.99 4.49
C ILE A 9 -5.48 1.35 5.40
N GLU A 10 -5.73 1.36 6.72
CA GLU A 10 -4.78 0.85 7.71
C GLU A 10 -4.48 -0.64 7.52
N LYS A 11 -5.51 -1.46 7.30
CA LYS A 11 -5.35 -2.90 6.99
C LYS A 11 -4.48 -3.11 5.75
N ASN A 12 -4.73 -2.36 4.68
CA ASN A 12 -3.95 -2.47 3.43
C ASN A 12 -2.49 -2.06 3.64
N VAL A 13 -2.25 -0.94 4.32
CA VAL A 13 -0.90 -0.44 4.61
C VAL A 13 -0.07 -1.47 5.41
N ILE A 14 -0.67 -2.11 6.42
CA ILE A 14 0.01 -3.13 7.23
C ILE A 14 0.45 -4.31 6.36
N ILE A 15 -0.45 -4.82 5.50
CA ILE A 15 -0.15 -5.95 4.60
C ILE A 15 1.00 -5.59 3.66
N VAL A 16 0.95 -4.40 3.06
CA VAL A 16 1.95 -3.94 2.09
C VAL A 16 3.32 -3.72 2.74
N LYS A 17 3.37 -3.12 3.94
CA LYS A 17 4.63 -2.99 4.70
C LYS A 17 5.27 -4.34 4.99
N LYS A 18 4.47 -5.38 5.26
CA LYS A 18 4.97 -6.74 5.44
C LYS A 18 5.59 -7.29 4.16
N ILE A 19 4.91 -7.15 3.02
CA ILE A 19 5.42 -7.59 1.71
C ILE A 19 6.73 -6.87 1.36
N ILE A 20 6.77 -5.54 1.52
CA ILE A 20 7.98 -4.73 1.29
C ILE A 20 9.13 -5.23 2.17
N LYS A 21 8.87 -5.44 3.47
CA LYS A 21 9.87 -5.96 4.40
C LYS A 21 10.37 -7.32 3.93
N ASP A 22 9.47 -8.25 3.61
CA ASP A 22 9.84 -9.59 3.17
C ASP A 22 10.65 -9.55 1.86
N ALA A 23 10.31 -8.67 0.92
CA ALA A 23 11.05 -8.46 -0.32
C ALA A 23 12.46 -7.88 -0.09
N LEU A 24 12.58 -6.83 0.73
CA LEU A 24 13.84 -6.19 1.06
C LEU A 24 14.79 -7.11 1.85
N TYR A 25 14.25 -7.88 2.81
CA TYR A 25 15.05 -8.79 3.63
C TYR A 25 15.48 -10.05 2.85
N LYS A 26 14.65 -10.56 1.94
CA LYS A 26 15.00 -11.74 1.15
C LYS A 26 16.03 -11.47 0.06
N LYS A 27 16.35 -10.21 -0.26
CA LYS A 27 17.41 -9.65 -1.13
C LYS A 27 17.79 -10.36 -2.46
N LYS A 28 17.16 -11.48 -2.83
CA LYS A 28 17.45 -12.29 -4.04
C LYS A 28 16.34 -13.26 -4.48
N LYS A 29 15.18 -13.34 -3.83
CA LYS A 29 14.11 -14.31 -4.19
C LYS A 29 12.66 -13.87 -3.88
N SER A 30 12.36 -12.59 -3.65
CA SER A 30 10.96 -12.17 -3.78
C SER A 30 10.70 -12.10 -5.28
N GLY A 31 9.76 -12.87 -5.83
CA GLY A 31 9.39 -12.78 -7.25
C GLY A 31 8.89 -11.39 -7.71
N ILE A 32 8.85 -10.43 -6.80
CA ILE A 32 8.57 -9.02 -7.04
C ILE A 32 9.79 -8.35 -7.67
N GLY A 33 9.63 -7.83 -8.89
CA GLY A 33 10.65 -6.99 -9.53
C GLY A 33 10.86 -5.66 -8.82
N ASP A 34 12.06 -5.09 -8.92
CA ASP A 34 12.46 -3.85 -8.22
C ASP A 34 11.52 -2.67 -8.47
N THR A 35 10.94 -2.58 -9.67
CA THR A 35 9.95 -1.56 -10.04
C THR A 35 8.68 -1.68 -9.20
N LEU A 36 8.13 -2.89 -9.05
CA LEU A 36 6.93 -3.14 -8.25
C LEU A 36 7.20 -2.88 -6.76
N LEU A 37 8.37 -3.29 -6.28
CA LEU A 37 8.78 -3.01 -4.89
C LEU A 37 8.87 -1.51 -4.62
N THR A 38 9.45 -0.74 -5.56
CA THR A 38 9.53 0.73 -5.46
C THR A 38 8.15 1.36 -5.47
N GLU A 39 7.26 0.90 -6.36
CA GLU A 39 5.85 1.34 -6.43
C GLU A 39 5.13 1.11 -5.09
N MET A 40 5.27 -0.07 -4.49
CA MET A 40 4.69 -0.40 -3.18
C MET A 40 5.22 0.50 -2.07
N ILE A 41 6.53 0.78 -2.04
CA ILE A 41 7.14 1.66 -1.03
C ILE A 41 6.55 3.07 -1.09
N ILE A 42 6.46 3.65 -2.29
CA ILE A 42 5.91 5.00 -2.49
C ILE A 42 4.43 5.04 -2.07
N MET A 43 3.61 4.10 -2.55
CA MET A 43 2.19 4.05 -2.21
C MET A 43 1.95 3.83 -0.71
N SER A 44 2.71 2.94 -0.08
CA SER A 44 2.61 2.68 1.36
C SER A 44 3.00 3.90 2.19
N GLY A 45 4.00 4.66 1.76
CA GLY A 45 4.43 5.90 2.41
C GLY A 45 3.34 6.96 2.33
N TYR A 46 2.78 7.18 1.14
CA TYR A 46 1.68 8.11 0.93
C TYR A 46 0.48 7.76 1.83
N LEU A 47 -0.03 6.52 1.78
CA LEU A 47 -1.18 6.12 2.59
C LEU A 47 -0.92 6.24 4.10
N SER A 48 0.30 5.96 4.57
CA SER A 48 0.65 6.14 5.99
C SER A 48 0.54 7.60 6.41
N HIS A 49 1.02 8.53 5.56
CA HIS A 49 0.90 9.96 5.80
C HIS A 49 -0.57 10.40 5.98
N PHE A 50 -1.50 9.87 5.18
CA PHE A 50 -2.93 10.19 5.32
C PHE A 50 -3.56 9.67 6.62
N LEU A 51 -3.07 8.54 7.14
CA LEU A 51 -3.56 7.99 8.42
C LEU A 51 -3.12 8.86 9.61
N GLU A 52 -1.96 9.48 9.51
CA GLU A 52 -1.35 10.33 10.55
C GLU A 52 -1.90 11.77 10.53
N ASP A 53 -2.14 12.34 9.35
CA ASP A 53 -2.47 13.77 9.20
C ASP A 53 -3.84 14.15 9.77
N GLY A 54 -4.73 13.18 10.06
CA GLY A 54 -6.03 13.40 10.75
C GLY A 54 -7.03 14.33 10.04
N ARG A 55 -6.59 14.98 8.95
CA ARG A 55 -7.31 15.99 8.18
C ARG A 55 -8.49 15.42 7.43
N LYS A 56 -9.38 16.33 6.99
CA LYS A 56 -10.42 15.98 6.03
C LYS A 56 -9.76 15.67 4.69
N ILE A 57 -10.10 14.51 4.14
CA ILE A 57 -9.67 14.05 2.83
C ILE A 57 -10.61 14.66 1.79
N SER A 58 -10.05 15.33 0.78
CA SER A 58 -10.79 15.84 -0.37
C SER A 58 -11.28 14.71 -1.28
N LYS A 59 -12.23 15.00 -2.17
CA LYS A 59 -12.76 14.00 -3.11
C LYS A 59 -11.69 13.46 -4.06
N SER A 60 -10.75 14.30 -4.49
CA SER A 60 -9.62 13.89 -5.35
C SER A 60 -8.65 12.99 -4.60
N GLU A 61 -8.27 13.34 -3.38
CA GLU A 61 -7.42 12.50 -2.51
C GLU A 61 -8.10 11.16 -2.23
N HIS A 62 -9.41 11.16 -1.93
CA HIS A 62 -10.17 9.92 -1.72
C HIS A 62 -10.12 9.01 -2.97
N ASN A 63 -10.40 9.56 -4.15
CA ASN A 63 -10.34 8.80 -5.40
C ASN A 63 -8.92 8.28 -5.69
N HIS A 64 -7.89 9.07 -5.37
CA HIS A 64 -6.51 8.66 -5.55
C HIS A 64 -6.13 7.52 -4.59
N ILE A 65 -6.50 7.62 -3.31
CA ILE A 65 -6.35 6.58 -2.29
C ILE A 65 -7.03 5.28 -2.74
N MET A 66 -8.27 5.34 -3.24
CA MET A 66 -8.98 4.18 -3.75
C MET A 66 -8.24 3.50 -4.90
N LYS A 67 -7.68 4.26 -5.85
CA LYS A 67 -6.86 3.70 -6.94
C LYS A 67 -5.60 3.02 -6.42
N MET A 68 -4.89 3.63 -5.46
CA MET A 68 -3.70 3.02 -4.87
C MET A 68 -4.03 1.75 -4.10
N MET A 69 -5.11 1.72 -3.32
CA MET A 69 -5.52 0.50 -2.63
C MET A 69 -5.85 -0.63 -3.61
N SER A 70 -6.53 -0.33 -4.73
CA SER A 70 -6.77 -1.31 -5.80
C SER A 70 -5.46 -1.84 -6.39
N ARG A 71 -4.51 -0.95 -6.68
CA ARG A 71 -3.20 -1.32 -7.23
C ARG A 71 -2.39 -2.18 -6.26
N LEU A 72 -2.44 -1.88 -4.96
CA LEU A 72 -1.77 -2.68 -3.93
C LEU A 72 -2.35 -4.10 -3.83
N GLU A 73 -3.67 -4.26 -3.95
CA GLU A 73 -4.31 -5.58 -3.97
C GLU A 73 -3.95 -6.39 -5.23
N GLU A 74 -3.76 -5.74 -6.38
CA GLU A 74 -3.23 -6.38 -7.59
C GLU A 74 -1.80 -6.88 -7.38
N ILE A 75 -0.90 -6.02 -6.88
CA ILE A 75 0.49 -6.38 -6.63
C ILE A 75 0.60 -7.51 -5.60
N LYS A 76 -0.25 -7.50 -4.57
CA LYS A 76 -0.33 -8.60 -3.60
C LYS A 76 -0.70 -9.92 -4.30
N LYS A 77 -1.72 -9.93 -5.15
CA LYS A 77 -2.11 -11.14 -5.90
C LYS A 77 -1.02 -11.62 -6.86
N GLU A 78 -0.29 -10.69 -7.48
CA GLU A 78 0.88 -11.02 -8.30
C GLU A 78 1.98 -11.63 -7.45
N THR A 79 2.25 -11.08 -6.26
CA THR A 79 3.25 -11.60 -5.32
C THR A 79 2.91 -12.99 -4.80
N ASP A 80 1.66 -13.22 -4.38
CA ASP A 80 1.20 -14.50 -3.81
C ASP A 80 1.28 -15.66 -4.84
N ARG A 81 1.39 -15.35 -6.14
CA ARG A 81 1.50 -16.33 -7.22
C ARG A 81 2.94 -16.78 -7.50
N VAL A 82 3.96 -16.07 -7.00
CA VAL A 82 5.39 -16.32 -7.30
C VAL A 82 6.12 -16.87 -6.09
#